data_AF-A0A0Q7PWM7-F1
#
_entry.id   AF-A0A0Q7PWM7-F1
#
_cell.length_a   1.000
_cell.length_b   1.000
_cell.length_c   1.000
_cell.angle_alpha   90.00
_cell.angle_beta   90.00
_cell.angle_gamma   90.00
#
_symmetry.space_group_name_H-M   'P 1'
#
loop_
_entity.id
_entity.type
_entity.pdbx_description
1 polymer ?
#
loop_
_entity_poly.entity_id
_entity_poly.type
_entity_poly.pdbx_seq_one_letter_code
_entity_poly.pdbx_strand_id
1 'polypeptide(L)' 'MFISKELQHPMSEWHFVFFETKELSARDNHWVGGPHVHITNHLWPNLYCQPIWEDFVLRRSFPSSKMHLSFIDPSHAGA' A
#
# COMPACT_ATOMS: atom_id res chain seq x y z
N MET A 1 17.17 13.34 -24.73
CA MET A 1 16.26 12.93 -23.65
C MET A 1 15.73 11.55 -24.01
N PHE A 2 16.27 10.50 -23.39
CA PHE A 2 15.79 9.14 -23.62
C PHE A 2 14.58 8.92 -22.72
N ILE A 3 13.39 8.94 -23.30
CA ILE A 3 12.18 8.47 -22.61
C ILE A 3 12.23 6.95 -22.71
N SER A 4 12.59 6.29 -21.61
CA SER A 4 12.48 4.83 -21.52
C SER A 4 11.02 4.44 -21.75
N LYS A 5 10.79 3.48 -22.65
CA LYS A 5 9.46 2.86 -22.86
C LYS A 5 8.94 2.15 -21.61
N GLU A 6 9.70 2.08 -20.53
CA GLU A 6 9.26 1.52 -19.24
C GLU A 6 8.29 2.44 -18.47
N LEU A 7 8.13 3.71 -18.88
CA LEU A 7 6.95 4.53 -18.51
C LEU A 7 5.65 4.05 -19.18
N GLN A 8 5.73 3.03 -20.07
CA GLN A 8 4.61 2.40 -20.77
C GLN A 8 4.42 0.94 -20.34
N HIS A 9 4.51 0.61 -19.06
CA HIS A 9 3.86 -0.63 -18.61
C HIS A 9 2.38 -0.57 -19.00
N PRO A 10 1.77 -1.64 -19.57
CA PRO A 10 0.33 -1.67 -19.73
C PRO A 10 -0.33 -1.68 -18.35
N MET A 11 -0.74 -0.48 -17.94
CA MET A 11 -1.37 -0.09 -16.67
C MET A 11 -2.78 -0.65 -16.47
N SER A 12 -3.24 -1.61 -17.26
CA SER A 12 -4.66 -1.98 -17.23
C SER A 12 -5.07 -2.53 -15.87
N GLU A 13 -4.17 -3.26 -15.19
CA GLU A 13 -4.45 -3.86 -13.87
C GLU A 13 -3.20 -3.89 -12.98
N TRP A 14 -3.01 -2.88 -12.12
CA TRP A 14 -1.95 -2.85 -11.10
C TRP A 14 -2.52 -2.93 -9.69
N HIS A 15 -1.77 -3.51 -8.75
CA HIS A 15 -2.06 -3.56 -7.32
C HIS A 15 -0.81 -3.16 -6.54
N PHE A 16 -0.99 -2.32 -5.52
CA PHE A 16 0.05 -1.89 -4.61
C PHE A 16 -0.33 -2.29 -3.18
N VAL A 17 0.47 -3.18 -2.59
CA VAL A 17 0.23 -3.79 -1.28
C VAL A 17 1.41 -3.48 -0.38
N PHE A 18 1.17 -2.89 0.79
CA PHE A 18 2.23 -2.55 1.73
C PHE A 18 1.78 -2.67 3.19
N PHE A 19 2.75 -2.76 4.09
CA PHE A 19 2.54 -2.78 5.54
C PHE A 19 3.47 -1.77 6.20
N GLU A 20 3.00 -1.15 7.26
CA GLU A 20 3.84 -0.36 8.15
C GLU A 20 4.21 -1.25 9.35
N THR A 21 5.50 -1.41 9.65
CA THR A 21 5.94 -2.33 10.71
C THR A 21 5.30 -2.01 12.07
N LYS A 22 4.98 -0.74 12.33
CA LYS A 22 4.31 -0.29 13.56
C LYS A 22 2.86 -0.74 13.66
N GLU A 23 2.23 -1.06 12.54
CA GLU A 23 0.81 -1.41 12.43
C GLU A 23 0.60 -2.92 12.34
N LEU A 24 1.68 -3.70 12.46
CA LEU A 24 1.59 -5.16 12.55
C LEU A 24 1.15 -5.64 13.94
N SER A 25 1.13 -4.75 14.94
CA SER A 25 0.64 -5.04 16.28
C SER A 25 -0.63 -4.25 16.58
N ALA A 26 -1.40 -4.70 17.57
CA ALA A 26 -2.55 -3.94 18.09
C ALA A 26 -2.12 -2.71 18.90
N ARG A 27 -0.87 -2.68 19.38
CA ARG A 27 -0.32 -1.57 20.16
C ARG A 27 0.13 -0.46 19.21
N ASP A 28 -0.25 0.77 19.52
CA ASP A 28 0.07 1.96 18.72
C ASP A 28 -0.42 1.90 17.26
N ASN A 29 -1.47 1.11 17.01
CA ASN A 29 -2.14 1.01 15.72
C ASN A 29 -3.13 2.15 15.54
N HIS A 30 -3.01 2.91 14.47
CA HIS A 30 -3.93 4.02 14.21
C HIS A 30 -5.30 3.54 13.68
N TRP A 31 -5.38 2.29 13.19
CA TRP A 31 -6.61 1.70 12.70
C TRP A 31 -7.28 0.84 13.78
N VAL A 32 -8.57 1.10 14.01
CA VAL A 32 -9.37 0.40 15.03
C VAL A 32 -9.50 -1.12 14.77
N GLY A 33 -9.30 -1.56 13.52
CA GLY A 33 -9.34 -2.97 13.15
C GLY A 33 -8.10 -3.78 13.53
N GLY A 34 -7.09 -3.15 14.14
CA GLY A 34 -5.87 -3.81 14.57
C GLY A 34 -4.89 -4.08 13.42
N PRO A 35 -4.07 -5.16 13.49
CA PRO A 35 -3.10 -5.51 12.46
C PRO A 35 -3.70 -5.61 11.06
N HIS A 36 -3.07 -4.95 10.09
CA HIS A 36 -3.61 -4.85 8.75
C HIS A 36 -2.57 -4.60 7.67
N VAL A 37 -3.03 -4.77 6.43
CA VAL A 37 -2.31 -4.46 5.20
C VAL A 37 -3.03 -3.33 4.47
N HIS A 38 -2.26 -2.47 3.83
CA HIS A 38 -2.75 -1.39 2.99
C HIS A 38 -2.77 -1.81 1.52
N ILE A 39 -3.88 -1.55 0.84
CA ILE A 39 -4.04 -1.87 -0.58
C ILE A 39 -4.54 -0.65 -1.35
N THR A 40 -3.91 -0.35 -2.47
CA THR A 40 -4.43 0.58 -3.48
C THR A 40 -4.17 0.02 -4.87
N ASN A 41 -5.03 0.27 -5.84
CA ASN A 41 -4.95 -0.40 -7.15
C ASN A 41 -5.54 0.47 -8.28
N HIS A 42 -5.44 -0.03 -9.51
CA HIS A 42 -5.91 0.62 -10.74
C HIS A 42 -7.41 0.97 -10.78
N LEU A 43 -8.25 0.41 -9.89
CA LEU A 43 -9.68 0.72 -9.79
C LEU A 43 -9.95 2.05 -9.06
N TRP A 44 -8.97 2.61 -8.36
CA TRP A 44 -9.12 3.89 -7.66
C TRP A 44 -8.95 5.05 -8.66
N PRO A 45 -9.90 5.99 -8.73
CA PRO A 45 -9.84 7.07 -9.70
C PRO A 45 -8.65 8.00 -9.43
N ASN A 46 -8.06 8.54 -10.50
CA ASN A 46 -6.95 9.50 -10.46
C ASN A 46 -5.67 8.98 -9.79
N LEU A 47 -5.52 7.65 -9.66
CA LEU A 47 -4.29 7.03 -9.18
C LEU A 47 -3.52 6.41 -10.33
N TYR A 48 -2.20 6.59 -10.31
CA TYR A 48 -1.30 6.08 -11.33
C TYR A 48 -0.13 5.34 -10.64
N CYS A 49 0.19 4.15 -11.14
CA CYS A 49 1.19 3.26 -10.52
C CYS A 49 2.56 3.94 -10.35
N GLN A 50 3.06 4.58 -11.42
CA GLN A 50 4.39 5.18 -11.41
C GLN A 50 4.53 6.34 -10.39
N PRO A 51 3.65 7.35 -10.36
CA PRO A 51 3.67 8.37 -9.30
C PRO A 51 3.60 7.78 -7.89
N ILE A 52 2.73 6.79 -7.66
CA ILE A 52 2.61 6.13 -6.35
C ILE A 52 3.92 5.45 -5.95
N TRP A 53 4.56 4.74 -6.88
CA TRP A 53 5.81 4.07 -6.64
C TRP A 53 6.94 5.05 -6.33
N GLU A 54 7.04 6.15 -7.10
CA GLU A 54 8.02 7.20 -6.88
C GLU A 54 7.83 7.88 -5.52
N ASP A 55 6.60 8.22 -5.14
CA ASP A 55 6.28 8.77 -3.82
C ASP A 55 6.70 7.83 -2.68
N PHE A 56 6.41 6.53 -2.84
CA PHE A 56 6.70 5.53 -1.83
C PHE A 56 8.21 5.34 -1.64
N VAL A 57 8.94 5.07 -2.72
CA VAL A 57 10.37 4.72 -2.65
C VAL A 57 11.25 5.94 -2.38
N LEU A 58 10.96 7.07 -3.03
CA LEU A 58 11.84 8.24 -2.99
C LEU A 58 11.48 9.21 -1.86
N ARG A 59 10.18 9.37 -1.59
CA ARG A 59 9.69 10.39 -0.64
C ARG A 59 9.22 9.79 0.68
N ARG A 60 9.22 8.46 0.82
CA ARG A 60 8.66 7.75 1.98
C ARG A 60 7.23 8.21 2.30
N SER A 61 6.49 8.52 1.24
CA SER A 61 5.11 8.99 1.33
C SER A 61 4.18 7.84 1.01
N PHE A 62 3.21 7.59 1.88
CA PHE A 62 2.21 6.55 1.67
C PHE A 62 1.05 7.07 0.83
N PRO A 63 0.41 6.23 0.00
CA PRO A 63 -0.83 6.58 -0.67
C PRO A 63 -1.90 7.03 0.34
N SER A 64 -2.55 8.17 0.07
CA SER A 64 -3.66 8.66 0.91
C SER A 64 -4.93 7.82 0.68
N SER A 65 -5.16 7.40 -0.57
CA SER A 65 -6.31 6.58 -0.97
C SER A 65 -5.94 5.10 -0.97
N LYS A 66 -6.36 4.39 0.07
CA LYS A 66 -6.07 2.98 0.30
C LYS A 66 -7.16 2.30 1.11
N MET A 67 -7.30 0.99 0.93
CA MET A 67 -8.12 0.09 1.72
C MET A 67 -7.26 -0.55 2.82
N HIS A 68 -7.84 -0.67 4.01
CA HIS A 68 -7.27 -1.45 5.10
C HIS A 68 -7.84 -2.86 5.04
N LEU A 69 -6.98 -3.88 4.96
CA LEU A 69 -7.35 -5.29 5.00
C LEU A 69 -6.79 -5.89 6.28
N SER A 70 -7.67 -6.25 7.22
CA SER A 70 -7.28 -6.96 8.43
C SER A 70 -6.78 -8.37 8.10
N PHE A 71 -5.85 -8.88 8.90
CA PHE A 71 -5.45 -10.28 8.87
C PHE A 71 -5.48 -10.86 10.27
N ILE A 72 -5.76 -12.16 10.35
CA ILE A 72 -5.63 -12.91 11.60
C ILE A 72 -4.18 -13.37 11.67
N ASP A 73 -3.43 -12.90 12.66
CA ASP A 73 -2.12 -13.45 12.98
C ASP A 73 -2.27 -14.53 14.06
N PRO A 74 -2.10 -15.82 13.72
CA PRO A 74 -2.22 -16.90 14.69
C PRO A 74 -1.19 -16.80 15.82
N SER A 75 -0.05 -16.13 15.59
CA SER A 75 0.97 -15.94 16.63
C SER A 75 0.55 -14.95 17.72
N HIS A 76 -0.50 -14.17 17.48
CA HIS A 76 -1.06 -13.18 18.41
C HIS A 76 -2.49 -13.51 18.87
N ALA A 77 -3.06 -14.64 18.46
CA ALA A 77 -4.45 -15.02 18.73
C ALA A 77 -4.73 -15.54 20.17
N GLY A 78 -3.78 -15.37 21.10
CA GLY A 78 -3.88 -15.94 22.45
C GLY A 78 -3.14 -15.17 23.55
N ALA A 79 -2.91 -13.86 23.39
CA ALA A 79 -2.36 -12.99 24.45
C ALA A 79 -3.47 -12.18 25.12
#